data_AF-A0A2S5T7E9-F1
#
_entry.id   AF-A0A2S5T7E9-F1
#
_cell.length_a   1.000
_cell.length_b   1.000
_cell.length_c   1.000
_cell.angle_alpha   90.00
_cell.angle_beta   90.00
_cell.angle_gamma   90.00
#
_symmetry.space_group_name_H-M   'P 1'
#
loop_
_entity.id
_entity.type
_entity.pdbx_description
1 polymer ?
#
loop_
_entity_poly.entity_id
_entity_poly.type
_entity_poly.pdbx_seq_one_letter_code
_entity_poly.pdbx_strand_id
1 'polypeptide(L)'
;MADNDRDNAGRFKQGHSIKSPGRPVGPSRAERLAEAIEPHIPEIVAKAIELAKLGDPASMKLVLERYAPIAKQDGERVIVEGFASAPTLELKAQAVMVAVATGQVTAEAGERLLRTLDAYARVVVADDHEKRLQALEAMRGAPKPITLDAGTGQPIDLEDLA
;
A
#
# COMPACT_ATOMS: atom_id res chain seq x y z
N MET A 1 18.47 15.83 35.02
CA MET A 1 17.42 14.97 35.58
C MET A 1 16.53 14.54 34.43
N ALA A 2 16.48 13.24 34.13
CA ALA A 2 15.71 12.72 32.99
C ALA A 2 14.21 12.75 33.34
N ASP A 3 13.44 13.56 32.63
CA ASP A 3 11.98 13.67 32.75
C ASP A 3 11.37 12.39 32.16
N ASN A 4 11.18 11.36 33.00
CA ASN A 4 10.69 10.06 32.55
C ASN A 4 9.16 10.02 32.61
N ASP A 5 8.55 10.70 31.63
CA ASP A 5 7.11 10.95 31.52
C ASP A 5 6.31 9.77 30.94
N ARG A 6 6.99 8.64 30.68
CA ARG A 6 6.41 7.45 30.08
C ARG A 6 6.42 6.27 31.06
N ASP A 7 5.40 5.42 30.96
CA ASP A 7 5.34 4.13 31.66
C ASP A 7 6.19 3.07 30.95
N ASN A 8 6.33 1.91 31.58
CA ASN A 8 7.12 0.80 31.05
C ASN A 8 6.54 0.18 29.77
N ALA A 9 5.30 0.56 29.41
CA ALA A 9 4.63 0.19 28.16
C ALA A 9 4.71 1.30 27.09
N GLY A 10 5.47 2.38 27.35
CA GLY A 10 5.67 3.49 26.43
C GLY A 10 4.54 4.52 26.36
N ARG A 11 3.51 4.41 27.21
CA ARG A 11 2.40 5.37 27.28
C ARG A 11 2.76 6.53 28.19
N PHE A 12 2.17 7.70 27.96
CA PHE A 12 2.30 8.81 28.90
C PHE A 12 1.64 8.46 30.23
N LYS A 13 2.31 8.77 31.33
CA LYS A 13 1.76 8.57 32.67
C LYS A 13 0.49 9.40 32.85
N GLN A 14 -0.48 8.88 33.59
CA GLN A 14 -1.71 9.59 33.91
C GLN A 14 -1.39 10.89 34.66
N GLY A 15 -1.96 12.02 34.21
CA GLY A 15 -1.63 13.36 34.72
C GLY A 15 -0.52 14.08 33.95
N HIS A 16 0.11 13.44 32.97
CA HIS A 16 1.04 14.10 32.06
C HIS A 16 0.27 14.88 30.99
N SER A 17 0.11 16.19 31.20
CA SER A 17 -0.41 17.10 30.19
C SER A 17 0.66 17.35 29.12
N ILE A 18 0.28 17.33 27.84
CA ILE A 18 1.16 17.69 26.74
C ILE A 18 1.65 19.13 27.00
N LYS A 19 2.92 19.31 27.37
CA LYS A 19 3.51 20.61 27.72
C LYS A 19 3.58 21.59 26.51
N SER A 20 3.28 21.11 25.31
CA SER A 20 3.20 21.96 24.12
C SER A 20 1.77 22.47 23.93
N PRO A 21 1.55 23.79 23.77
CA PRO A 21 0.22 24.39 23.62
C PRO A 21 -0.51 23.98 22.32
N GLY A 22 0.01 23.01 21.57
CA GLY A 22 -0.51 22.56 20.29
C GLY A 22 -0.21 23.53 19.16
N ARG A 23 -0.80 23.27 17.98
CA ARG A 23 -0.81 24.24 16.88
C ARG A 23 -1.50 25.52 17.39
N PRO A 24 -0.89 26.70 17.22
CA PRO A 24 -1.53 27.96 17.58
C PRO A 24 -2.92 28.07 16.97
N VAL A 25 -3.90 28.48 17.77
CA VAL A 25 -5.29 28.62 17.33
C VAL A 25 -5.38 29.73 16.27
N GLY A 26 -6.03 29.43 15.16
CA GLY A 26 -6.28 30.38 14.07
C GLY A 26 -5.55 30.06 12.76
N PRO A 27 -5.84 30.83 11.69
CA PRO A 27 -5.28 30.58 10.39
C PRO A 27 -3.77 30.81 10.40
N SER A 28 -3.05 29.82 9.89
CA SER A 28 -1.64 29.86 9.58
C SER A 28 -1.33 30.98 8.59
N ARG A 29 -0.06 31.36 8.48
CA ARG A 29 0.38 32.33 7.46
C ARG A 29 0.02 31.88 6.05
N ALA A 30 0.09 30.58 5.78
CA ALA A 30 -0.26 30.01 4.47
C ALA A 30 -1.76 30.15 4.17
N GLU A 31 -2.63 29.87 5.14
CA GLU A 31 -4.08 29.99 4.97
C GLU A 31 -4.50 31.45 4.72
N ARG A 32 -3.91 32.41 5.43
CA ARG A 32 -4.17 33.84 5.20
C ARG A 32 -3.69 34.32 3.83
N LEU A 33 -2.55 33.80 3.38
CA LEU A 33 -2.01 34.13 2.06
C LEU A 33 -2.88 33.55 0.94
N ALA A 34 -3.35 32.31 1.09
CA ALA A 34 -4.26 31.68 0.14
C ALA A 34 -5.56 32.49 0.02
N GLU A 35 -6.18 32.85 1.15
CA GLU A 35 -7.39 33.68 1.19
C GLU A 35 -7.20 35.04 0.51
N ALA A 36 -6.03 35.67 0.69
CA ALA A 36 -5.70 36.93 0.02
C ALA A 36 -5.49 36.78 -1.50
N ILE A 37 -5.02 35.63 -1.97
CA ILE A 37 -4.73 35.37 -3.40
C ILE A 37 -5.98 34.87 -4.15
N GLU A 38 -6.88 34.16 -3.48
CA GLU A 38 -8.06 33.50 -4.09
C GLU A 38 -8.85 34.42 -5.05
N PRO A 39 -9.17 35.68 -4.69
CA PRO A 39 -9.92 36.57 -5.58
C PRO A 39 -9.17 36.96 -6.86
N HIS A 40 -7.83 36.89 -6.82
CA HIS A 40 -6.95 37.31 -7.92
C HIS A 40 -6.52 36.16 -8.82
N ILE A 41 -6.92 34.92 -8.52
CA ILE A 41 -6.54 33.73 -9.31
C ILE A 41 -6.80 33.92 -10.81
N PRO A 42 -7.97 34.41 -11.27
CA PRO A 42 -8.24 34.57 -12.70
C PRO A 42 -7.25 35.51 -13.40
N GLU A 43 -6.91 36.63 -12.74
CA GLU A 43 -5.99 37.63 -13.27
C GLU A 43 -4.55 37.13 -13.31
N ILE A 44 -4.13 36.43 -12.26
CA ILE A 44 -2.80 35.79 -12.17
C ILE A 44 -2.63 34.74 -13.28
N VAL A 45 -3.66 33.91 -13.52
CA VAL A 45 -3.64 32.92 -14.59
C VAL A 45 -3.57 33.59 -15.96
N ALA A 46 -4.38 34.62 -16.21
CA ALA A 46 -4.34 35.37 -17.46
C ALA A 46 -2.95 35.97 -17.71
N LYS A 47 -2.34 36.55 -16.67
CA LYS A 47 -0.99 37.15 -16.77
C LYS A 47 0.09 36.10 -17.00
N ALA A 48 0.02 34.95 -16.32
CA ALA A 48 0.95 33.85 -16.54
C ALA A 48 0.90 33.34 -17.99
N ILE A 49 -0.30 33.24 -18.59
CA ILE A 49 -0.47 32.86 -19.99
C ILE A 49 0.15 33.91 -20.93
N GLU A 50 -0.05 35.20 -20.65
CA GLU A 50 0.55 36.28 -21.43
C GLU A 50 2.09 36.22 -21.40
N LEU A 51 2.68 36.10 -20.20
CA LEU A 51 4.13 35.99 -20.03
C LEU A 51 4.69 34.72 -20.70
N ALA A 52 3.98 33.60 -20.61
CA ALA A 52 4.36 32.37 -21.31
C ALA A 52 4.36 32.58 -22.83
N LYS A 53 3.36 33.26 -23.39
CA LYS A 53 3.31 33.59 -24.83
C LYS A 53 4.44 34.54 -25.26
N LEU A 54 4.91 35.40 -24.35
CA LEU A 54 6.07 36.28 -24.56
C LEU A 54 7.41 35.56 -24.39
N GLY A 55 7.41 34.27 -24.03
CA GLY A 55 8.62 33.45 -23.94
C GLY A 55 9.29 33.45 -22.57
N ASP A 56 8.59 33.86 -21.49
CA ASP A 56 9.13 33.72 -20.13
C ASP A 56 9.24 32.23 -19.73
N PRO A 57 10.47 31.71 -19.47
CA PRO A 57 10.67 30.29 -19.19
C PRO A 57 9.92 29.78 -17.96
N ALA A 58 9.78 30.61 -16.92
CA ALA A 58 9.10 30.23 -15.69
C ALA A 58 7.60 30.06 -15.91
N SER A 59 6.97 31.01 -16.61
CA SER A 59 5.55 30.96 -16.95
C SER A 59 5.23 29.84 -17.93
N MET A 60 6.08 29.60 -18.94
CA MET A 60 5.92 28.47 -19.87
C MET A 60 5.95 27.12 -19.13
N LYS A 61 6.92 26.93 -18.24
CA LYS A 61 7.01 25.72 -17.41
C LYS A 61 5.74 25.55 -16.55
N LEU A 62 5.31 26.60 -15.85
CA LEU A 62 4.14 26.58 -14.97
C LEU A 62 2.85 26.21 -15.73
N VAL A 63 2.66 26.77 -16.93
CA VAL A 63 1.49 26.46 -17.76
C VAL A 63 1.55 25.01 -18.27
N LEU A 64 2.72 24.54 -18.73
CA LEU A 64 2.89 23.18 -19.25
C LEU A 64 2.72 22.11 -18.16
N GLU A 65 3.25 22.32 -16.96
CA GLU A 65 3.12 21.38 -15.83
C GLU A 65 1.66 21.25 -15.33
N ARG A 66 0.81 22.25 -15.57
CA ARG A 66 -0.61 22.23 -15.20
C ARG A 66 -1.52 21.73 -16.31
N TYR A 67 -1.14 21.93 -17.57
CA TYR A 67 -1.89 21.45 -18.73
C TYR A 67 -1.59 19.98 -19.06
N ALA A 68 -0.32 19.59 -19.01
CA ALA A 68 0.07 18.21 -19.23
C ALA A 68 -0.09 17.42 -17.93
N PRO A 69 -0.92 16.36 -17.88
CA PRO A 69 -0.87 15.46 -16.75
C PRO A 69 0.54 14.90 -16.62
N ILE A 70 1.06 14.79 -15.39
CA ILE A 70 2.29 14.03 -15.13
C ILE A 70 2.05 12.66 -15.75
N ALA A 71 2.93 12.26 -16.68
CA ALA A 71 2.85 10.95 -17.29
C ALA A 71 2.79 9.92 -16.16
N LYS A 72 1.63 9.28 -15.99
CA LYS A 72 1.55 8.10 -15.13
C LYS A 72 2.55 7.12 -15.71
N GLN A 73 3.31 6.46 -14.83
CA GLN A 73 4.10 5.31 -15.21
C GLN A 73 3.13 4.32 -15.86
N ASP A 74 3.08 4.30 -17.19
CA ASP A 74 2.35 3.29 -17.92
C ASP A 74 3.09 2.00 -17.60
N GLY A 75 2.42 1.06 -16.95
CA GLY A 75 3.05 -0.17 -16.50
C GLY A 75 3.73 -0.83 -17.70
N GLU A 76 5.03 -1.07 -17.60
CA GLU A 76 5.80 -1.67 -18.68
C GLU A 76 5.11 -2.96 -19.13
N ARG A 77 4.72 -3.02 -20.40
CA ARG A 77 4.15 -4.24 -20.99
C ARG A 77 5.31 -5.19 -21.26
N VAL A 78 5.43 -6.21 -20.42
CA VAL A 78 6.53 -7.17 -20.49
C VAL A 78 6.06 -8.51 -21.06
N ILE A 79 6.88 -9.06 -21.95
CA ILE A 79 6.73 -10.41 -22.50
C ILE A 79 7.83 -11.25 -21.90
N VAL A 80 7.45 -12.27 -21.12
CA VAL A 80 8.38 -13.24 -20.56
C VAL A 80 8.26 -14.53 -21.35
N GLU A 81 9.27 -14.82 -22.17
CA GLU A 81 9.31 -16.05 -22.96
C GLU A 81 9.25 -17.29 -22.05
N GLY A 82 8.47 -18.30 -22.46
CA GLY A 82 8.32 -19.55 -21.71
C GLY A 82 7.44 -19.47 -20.47
N PHE A 83 7.03 -18.28 -20.01
CA PHE A 83 6.21 -18.15 -18.80
C PHE A 83 4.84 -18.82 -18.94
N ALA A 84 4.14 -18.58 -20.05
CA ALA A 84 2.79 -19.14 -20.27
C ALA A 84 2.82 -20.67 -20.38
N SER A 85 3.81 -21.21 -21.11
CA SER A 85 3.96 -22.65 -21.34
C SER A 85 4.58 -23.43 -20.17
N ALA A 86 5.21 -22.74 -19.21
CA ALA A 86 5.84 -23.40 -18.06
C ALA A 86 4.78 -24.13 -17.19
N PRO A 87 4.97 -25.43 -16.90
CA PRO A 87 3.97 -26.25 -16.21
C PRO A 87 3.95 -26.03 -14.69
N THR A 88 5.06 -25.56 -14.09
CA THR A 88 5.19 -25.38 -12.64
C THR A 88 5.44 -23.92 -12.27
N LEU A 89 5.11 -23.56 -11.03
CA LEU A 89 5.39 -22.22 -10.48
C LEU A 89 6.89 -21.93 -10.43
N GLU A 90 7.71 -22.93 -10.12
CA GLU A 90 9.17 -22.81 -10.15
C GLU A 90 9.68 -22.45 -11.54
N LEU A 91 9.25 -23.15 -12.58
CA LEU A 91 9.66 -22.87 -13.96
C LEU A 91 9.16 -21.52 -14.45
N LYS A 92 7.97 -21.08 -13.99
CA LYS A 92 7.46 -19.73 -14.23
C LYS A 92 8.35 -18.67 -13.58
N ALA A 93 8.75 -18.87 -12.32
CA ALA A 93 9.66 -17.96 -11.62
C ALA A 93 11.02 -17.89 -12.32
N GLN A 94 11.56 -19.04 -12.72
CA GLN A 94 12.83 -19.12 -13.45
C GLN A 94 12.78 -18.37 -14.78
N ALA A 95 11.70 -18.50 -15.55
CA ALA A 95 11.51 -17.74 -16.78
C ALA A 95 11.56 -16.22 -16.56
N VAL A 96 10.92 -15.72 -15.49
CA VAL A 96 10.98 -14.30 -15.12
C VAL A 96 12.41 -13.89 -14.74
N MET A 97 13.09 -14.68 -13.91
CA MET A 97 14.46 -14.39 -13.49
C MET A 97 15.44 -14.35 -14.67
N VAL A 98 15.30 -15.26 -15.64
CA VAL A 98 16.10 -15.26 -16.86
C VAL A 98 15.83 -14.03 -17.72
N ALA A 99 14.56 -13.65 -17.90
CA ALA A 99 14.20 -12.45 -18.66
C ALA A 99 14.78 -11.17 -18.03
N VAL A 100 14.81 -11.09 -16.70
CA VAL A 100 15.45 -9.98 -15.98
C VAL A 100 16.98 -10.02 -16.15
N ALA A 101 17.61 -11.18 -15.94
CA ALA A 101 19.07 -11.31 -16.02
C ALA A 101 19.63 -11.05 -17.42
N THR A 102 18.83 -11.30 -18.46
CA THR A 102 19.17 -11.04 -19.87
C THR A 102 18.83 -9.63 -20.33
N GLY A 103 18.18 -8.82 -19.49
CA GLY A 103 17.79 -7.45 -19.82
C GLY A 103 16.57 -7.31 -20.73
N GLN A 104 15.83 -8.40 -20.97
CA GLN A 104 14.57 -8.36 -21.73
C GLN A 104 13.45 -7.69 -20.93
N VAL A 105 13.52 -7.74 -19.60
CA VAL A 105 12.55 -7.19 -18.66
C VAL A 105 13.28 -6.39 -17.60
N THR A 106 12.73 -5.24 -17.19
CA THR A 106 13.31 -4.45 -16.10
C THR A 106 13.25 -5.19 -14.77
N ALA A 107 14.19 -4.90 -13.87
CA ALA A 107 14.19 -5.48 -12.53
C ALA A 107 12.89 -5.16 -11.77
N GLU A 108 12.34 -3.96 -11.94
CA GLU A 108 11.10 -3.54 -11.30
C GLU A 108 9.88 -4.32 -11.83
N ALA A 109 9.81 -4.55 -13.15
CA ALA A 109 8.75 -5.37 -13.73
C ALA A 109 8.87 -6.84 -13.32
N GLY A 110 10.09 -7.39 -13.29
CA GLY A 110 10.35 -8.76 -12.82
C GLY A 110 9.98 -8.98 -11.36
N GLU A 111 10.31 -8.03 -10.49
CA GLU A 111 9.95 -8.06 -9.07
C GLU A 111 8.43 -8.05 -8.86
N ARG A 112 7.71 -7.20 -9.61
CA ARG A 112 6.23 -7.19 -9.61
C ARG A 112 5.64 -8.53 -10.04
N LEU A 113 6.16 -9.14 -11.12
CA LEU A 113 5.70 -10.45 -11.60
C LEU A 113 5.92 -11.56 -10.56
N LEU A 114 7.09 -11.58 -9.92
CA LEU A 114 7.41 -12.57 -8.89
C LEU A 114 6.52 -12.42 -7.64
N ARG A 115 6.17 -11.19 -7.24
CA ARG A 115 5.18 -10.97 -6.16
C ARG A 115 3.80 -11.53 -6.51
N THR A 116 3.33 -11.33 -7.74
CA THR A 116 2.06 -11.92 -8.19
C THR A 116 2.10 -13.43 -8.16
N LEU A 117 3.24 -14.02 -8.54
CA LEU A 117 3.45 -15.47 -8.50
C LEU A 117 3.46 -16.01 -7.06
N ASP A 118 4.09 -15.31 -6.10
CA ASP A 118 4.06 -15.67 -4.68
C ASP A 118 2.62 -15.65 -4.12
N ALA A 119 1.86 -14.60 -4.42
CA ALA A 119 0.46 -14.50 -4.00
C ALA A 119 -0.37 -15.68 -4.52
N TYR A 120 -0.19 -16.05 -5.80
CA TYR A 120 -0.85 -17.21 -6.38
C TYR A 120 -0.39 -18.54 -5.75
N ALA A 121 0.92 -18.69 -5.48
CA ALA A 121 1.47 -19.88 -4.84
C ALA A 121 0.82 -20.14 -3.46
N ARG A 122 0.63 -19.09 -2.66
CA ARG A 122 -0.05 -19.19 -1.36
C ARG A 122 -1.49 -19.71 -1.49
N VAL A 123 -2.22 -19.27 -2.51
CA VAL A 123 -3.59 -19.74 -2.78
C VAL A 123 -3.58 -21.23 -3.14
N VAL A 124 -2.67 -21.66 -4.03
CA VAL A 124 -2.55 -23.07 -4.43
C VAL A 124 -2.19 -23.96 -3.25
N VAL A 125 -1.25 -23.53 -2.41
CA VAL A 125 -0.85 -24.27 -1.22
C VAL A 125 -1.99 -24.36 -0.20
N ALA A 126 -2.74 -23.27 0.01
CA ALA A 126 -3.91 -23.28 0.89
C ALA A 126 -4.98 -24.26 0.40
N ASP A 127 -5.25 -24.30 -0.91
CA ASP A 127 -6.19 -25.24 -1.54
C ASP A 127 -5.72 -26.71 -1.42
N ASP A 128 -4.43 -26.99 -1.62
CA ASP A 128 -3.87 -28.33 -1.39
C ASP A 128 -4.02 -28.78 0.07
N HIS A 129 -3.70 -27.89 1.01
CA HIS A 129 -3.82 -28.16 2.43
C HIS A 129 -5.27 -28.43 2.83
N GLU A 130 -6.22 -27.63 2.34
CA GLU A 130 -7.65 -27.81 2.59
C GLU A 130 -8.13 -29.19 2.10
N LYS A 131 -7.78 -29.57 0.86
CA LYS A 131 -8.13 -30.89 0.30
C LYS A 131 -7.58 -32.04 1.15
N ARG A 132 -6.34 -31.90 1.61
CA ARG A 132 -5.69 -32.92 2.46
C ARG A 132 -6.33 -33.00 3.84
N LEU A 133 -6.70 -31.86 4.43
CA LEU A 133 -7.42 -31.80 5.70
C LEU A 133 -8.78 -32.51 5.57
N GLN A 134 -9.57 -32.16 4.56
CA GLN A 134 -10.88 -32.79 4.31
C GLN A 134 -10.78 -34.31 4.15
N ALA A 135 -9.78 -34.79 3.41
CA ALA A 135 -9.55 -36.23 3.24
C ALA A 135 -9.23 -36.92 4.58
N LEU A 136 -8.42 -36.29 5.44
CA LEU A 136 -8.09 -36.81 6.76
C LEU A 136 -9.29 -36.81 7.70
N GLU A 137 -10.09 -35.74 7.69
CA GLU A 137 -11.31 -35.63 8.50
C GLU A 137 -12.38 -36.65 8.08
N ALA A 138 -12.51 -36.90 6.78
CA ALA A 138 -13.39 -37.95 6.25
C ALA A 138 -12.93 -39.36 6.69
N MET A 139 -11.62 -39.60 6.80
CA MET A 139 -11.08 -40.89 7.23
C MET A 139 -11.13 -41.12 8.74
N ARG A 140 -10.93 -40.08 9.56
CA ARG A 140 -10.87 -40.19 11.02
C ARG A 140 -12.20 -39.92 11.74
N GLY A 141 -13.22 -39.46 11.01
CA GLY A 141 -14.42 -38.87 11.59
C GLY A 141 -14.16 -37.42 11.96
N ALA A 142 -15.10 -36.53 11.62
CA ALA A 142 -14.92 -35.09 11.81
C ALA A 142 -14.55 -34.76 13.26
N PRO A 143 -13.46 -34.01 13.52
CA PRO A 143 -13.15 -33.56 14.86
C PRO A 143 -14.30 -32.71 15.39
N LYS A 144 -14.66 -32.88 16.68
CA LYS A 144 -15.68 -32.04 17.32
C LYS A 144 -15.26 -30.57 17.16
N PRO A 145 -16.11 -29.68 16.61
CA PRO A 145 -15.74 -28.29 16.42
C PRO A 145 -15.41 -27.69 17.79
N ILE A 146 -14.21 -27.13 17.92
CA ILE A 146 -13.79 -26.43 19.13
C ILE A 146 -14.45 -25.04 19.08
N THR A 147 -15.57 -24.88 19.77
CA THR A 147 -16.14 -23.56 20.04
C THR A 147 -15.28 -22.88 21.10
N LEU A 148 -14.78 -21.67 20.81
CA LEU A 148 -13.99 -20.88 21.76
C LEU A 148 -14.87 -19.78 22.35
N ASP A 149 -14.76 -19.56 23.66
CA ASP A 149 -15.38 -18.41 24.32
C ASP A 149 -14.76 -17.11 23.80
N ALA A 150 -15.59 -16.17 23.35
CA ALA A 150 -15.18 -14.87 22.83
C ALA A 150 -14.49 -13.98 23.89
N GLY A 151 -14.67 -14.25 25.19
CA GLY A 151 -14.02 -13.52 26.28
C GLY A 151 -12.73 -14.15 26.80
N THR A 152 -12.68 -15.48 26.93
CA THR A 152 -11.57 -16.19 27.60
C THR A 152 -10.68 -17.00 26.65
N GLY A 153 -11.14 -17.27 25.43
CA GLY A 153 -10.43 -18.09 24.44
C GLY A 153 -10.32 -19.57 24.82
N GLN A 154 -11.07 -20.04 25.82
CA GLN A 154 -11.09 -21.44 26.22
C GLN A 154 -12.07 -22.27 25.38
N PRO A 155 -11.79 -23.57 25.14
CA PRO A 155 -12.74 -24.49 24.54
C PRO A 155 -14.03 -24.59 25.38
N ILE A 156 -15.18 -24.35 24.76
CA ILE A 156 -16.50 -24.59 25.34
C ILE A 156 -17.05 -25.87 24.70
N ASP A 157 -17.58 -26.78 25.51
CA ASP A 157 -18.35 -27.92 25.00
C ASP A 157 -19.77 -27.48 24.61
N LEU A 158 -20.26 -27.94 23.46
CA LEU A 158 -21.59 -27.58 22.93
C LEU A 158 -22.76 -27.91 23.87
N GLU A 159 -22.56 -28.76 24.88
CA GLU A 159 -23.55 -29.12 25.90
C GLU A 159 -23.70 -28.04 26.99
N ASP A 160 -22.72 -27.15 27.15
CA ASP A 160 -22.71 -26.05 28.12
C ASP A 160 -23.36 -24.77 27.56
N LEU A 161 -23.86 -24.80 26.32
CA LEU A 161 -24.51 -23.67 25.63
C LEU A 161 -26.03 -23.58 25.87
N ALA A 162 -26.58 -24.33 26.83
CA ALA A 162 -28.02 -24.40 27.14
C ALA A 162 -28.49 -23.35 28.16
#